data_AF-A0A9E2LHT2-F1
#
_entry.id   AF-A0A9E2LHT2-F1
#
_cell.length_a   1.000
_cell.length_b   1.000
_cell.length_c   1.000
_cell.angle_alpha   90.00
_cell.angle_beta   90.00
_cell.angle_gamma   90.00
#
_symmetry.space_group_name_H-M   'P 1'
#
loop_
_entity.id
_entity.type
_entity.pdbx_description
1 polymer ?
#
loop_
_entity_poly.entity_id
_entity_poly.type
_entity_poly.pdbx_seq_one_letter_code
_entity_poly.pdbx_strand_id
1 'polypeptide(L)'
;MFAKRQSILATTAGAPPVRRSLRGNFAPVGRILKKPPVAVAAAGLLLLGAAALFITVLGDPRAGAPSARAALKREAAAVAPPPTGLEAFSVGAYGSWQDLAGEGGAVDPTLAGEAVITLPNGATVSGNGAPVTAPRVAASPLPATPIAGLSQPGPNGPLPTIATDGRVPAQAYARPFRSNGRPRVALIVGGLGLNAVTTRAAIERLPAEVTLSFVPYAEGLQGWIDLARAQGHE
;
A
#
# COMPACT_ATOMS: atom_id res chain seq x y z
N MET A 1 67.12 16.03 -70.76
CA MET A 1 65.82 15.63 -70.19
C MET A 1 65.97 15.54 -68.69
N PHE A 2 65.24 16.33 -67.89
CA PHE A 2 64.69 15.97 -66.57
C PHE A 2 63.80 17.14 -66.12
N ALA A 3 62.50 16.91 -66.15
CA ALA A 3 61.45 17.88 -65.85
C ALA A 3 61.29 18.06 -64.34
N LYS A 4 61.37 19.31 -63.83
CA LYS A 4 60.92 19.65 -62.48
C LYS A 4 59.39 19.79 -62.51
N ARG A 5 58.68 18.75 -62.07
CA ARG A 5 57.25 18.82 -61.74
C ARG A 5 57.09 19.54 -60.40
N GLN A 6 56.37 20.66 -60.38
CA GLN A 6 55.93 21.28 -59.14
C GLN A 6 54.76 20.50 -58.54
N SER A 7 54.87 20.21 -57.24
CA SER A 7 53.85 19.52 -56.43
C SER A 7 52.73 20.49 -56.04
N ILE A 8 51.48 20.17 -56.42
CA ILE A 8 50.26 20.95 -56.15
C ILE A 8 49.59 20.48 -54.84
N LEU A 9 50.35 20.00 -53.85
CA LEU A 9 49.78 19.35 -52.65
C LEU A 9 50.09 20.03 -51.31
N ALA A 10 50.48 21.31 -51.31
CA ALA A 10 50.83 22.02 -50.08
C ALA A 10 49.87 23.16 -49.67
N THR A 11 48.70 23.29 -50.30
CA THR A 11 47.81 24.47 -50.07
C THR A 11 46.54 24.18 -49.25
N THR A 12 46.42 23.03 -48.59
CA THR A 12 45.19 22.67 -47.85
C THR A 12 45.40 22.22 -46.41
N ALA A 13 46.49 22.62 -45.77
CA ALA A 13 46.69 22.45 -44.33
C ALA A 13 46.68 23.81 -43.64
N GLY A 14 45.50 24.32 -43.26
CA GLY A 14 45.43 25.54 -42.44
C GLY A 14 44.16 26.37 -42.51
N ALA A 15 43.00 25.84 -42.90
CA ALA A 15 41.75 26.58 -42.70
C ALA A 15 41.30 26.46 -41.24
N PRO A 16 41.21 27.55 -40.45
CA PRO A 16 40.69 27.49 -39.08
C PRO A 16 39.21 27.07 -39.10
N PRO A 17 38.72 26.33 -38.10
CA PRO A 17 37.32 25.95 -38.04
C PRO A 17 36.46 27.22 -38.01
N VAL A 18 35.53 27.34 -38.95
CA VAL A 18 34.60 28.47 -39.04
C VAL A 18 33.80 28.52 -37.73
N ARG A 19 34.08 29.52 -36.89
CA ARG A 19 33.32 29.77 -35.65
C ARG A 19 31.91 30.22 -36.03
N ARG A 20 31.00 29.27 -36.22
CA ARG A 20 29.55 29.55 -36.33
C ARG A 20 29.08 30.14 -35.00
N SER A 21 28.81 31.44 -34.99
CA SER A 21 28.20 32.08 -33.83
C SER A 21 26.77 31.56 -33.66
N LEU A 22 26.40 31.20 -32.43
CA LEU A 22 25.03 30.78 -32.09
C LEU A 22 24.00 31.81 -32.56
N ARG A 23 24.35 33.09 -32.51
CA ARG A 23 23.54 34.21 -32.99
C ARG A 23 23.19 34.13 -34.48
N GLY A 24 24.10 33.62 -35.31
CA GLY A 24 23.87 33.40 -36.74
C GLY A 24 22.90 32.25 -37.03
N ASN A 25 22.93 31.20 -36.21
CA ASN A 25 22.03 30.05 -36.37
C ASN A 25 20.57 30.38 -35.99
N PHE A 26 20.35 31.31 -35.06
CA PHE A 26 19.00 31.74 -34.63
C PHE A 26 18.47 32.99 -35.38
N ALA A 27 19.29 33.63 -36.21
CA ALA A 27 18.89 34.77 -37.04
C ALA A 27 17.62 34.53 -37.89
N PRO A 28 17.42 33.37 -38.56
CA PRO A 28 16.20 33.12 -39.32
C PRO A 28 14.96 32.97 -38.41
N VAL A 29 15.12 32.34 -37.24
CA VAL A 29 14.06 32.13 -36.25
C VAL A 29 13.58 33.47 -35.68
N GLY A 30 14.50 34.37 -35.34
CA GLY A 30 14.18 35.72 -34.86
C GLY A 30 13.48 36.59 -35.90
N ARG A 31 13.67 36.34 -37.20
CA ARG A 31 12.99 37.08 -38.29
C ARG A 31 11.55 36.61 -38.50
N ILE A 32 11.30 35.32 -38.29
CA ILE A 32 9.97 34.70 -38.37
C ILE A 32 9.10 35.10 -37.17
N LEU A 33 9.69 35.12 -35.97
CA LEU A 33 9.01 35.55 -34.73
C LEU A 33 8.65 37.05 -34.68
N LYS A 34 9.24 37.90 -35.53
CA LYS A 34 8.87 39.32 -35.62
C LYS A 34 7.52 39.56 -36.30
N LYS A 35 6.93 38.55 -36.95
CA LYS A 35 5.57 38.66 -37.51
C LYS A 35 4.55 38.54 -36.38
N PRO A 36 3.64 39.51 -36.19
CA PRO A 36 2.70 39.53 -35.06
C PRO A 36 1.88 38.23 -34.90
N PRO A 37 1.30 37.60 -35.94
CA PRO A 37 0.54 36.37 -35.75
C PRO A 37 1.41 35.17 -35.36
N VAL A 38 2.67 35.13 -35.79
CA VAL A 38 3.61 34.04 -35.48
C VAL A 38 4.11 34.14 -34.04
N ALA A 39 4.35 35.35 -33.54
CA ALA A 39 4.69 35.59 -32.14
C ALA A 39 3.57 35.13 -31.20
N VAL A 40 2.32 35.46 -31.52
CA VAL A 40 1.15 35.06 -30.72
C VAL A 40 0.96 33.54 -30.74
N ALA A 41 1.08 32.91 -31.91
CA ALA A 41 0.99 31.45 -32.01
C ALA A 41 2.10 30.74 -31.22
N ALA A 42 3.33 31.23 -31.29
CA ALA A 42 4.45 30.67 -30.55
C ALA A 42 4.29 30.83 -29.03
N ALA A 43 3.82 32.00 -28.57
CA ALA A 43 3.53 32.24 -27.16
C ALA A 43 2.40 31.34 -26.63
N GLY A 44 1.34 31.13 -27.43
CA GLY A 44 0.25 30.22 -27.10
C GLY A 44 0.71 28.77 -26.97
N LEU A 45 1.55 28.30 -27.89
CA LEU A 45 2.13 26.95 -27.83
C LEU A 45 3.02 26.76 -26.60
N LEU A 46 3.81 27.77 -26.25
CA LEU A 46 4.68 27.76 -25.08
C LEU A 46 3.86 27.72 -23.79
N LEU A 47 2.78 28.52 -23.71
CA LEU A 47 1.88 28.55 -22.57
C LEU A 47 1.14 27.21 -22.38
N LEU A 48 0.64 26.62 -23.45
CA LEU A 48 0.03 25.28 -23.41
C LEU A 48 1.03 24.20 -22.99
N GLY A 49 2.26 24.25 -23.50
CA GLY A 49 3.32 23.33 -23.09
C GLY A 49 3.68 23.47 -21.62
N ALA A 50 3.79 24.70 -21.11
CA ALA A 50 4.05 24.97 -19.70
C ALA A 50 2.90 24.50 -18.80
N ALA A 51 1.64 24.71 -19.21
CA ALA A 51 0.47 24.23 -18.49
C ALA A 51 0.41 22.69 -18.46
N ALA A 52 0.68 22.02 -19.57
CA ALA A 52 0.75 20.56 -19.62
C ALA A 52 1.85 20.02 -18.70
N LEU A 53 3.04 20.64 -18.71
CA LEU A 53 4.14 20.28 -17.81
C LEU A 53 3.77 20.52 -16.34
N PHE A 54 3.08 21.62 -16.03
CA PHE A 54 2.62 21.91 -14.68
C PHE A 54 1.65 20.85 -14.18
N ILE A 55 0.70 20.41 -15.02
CA ILE A 55 -0.25 19.35 -14.69
C ILE A 55 0.45 18.00 -14.49
N THR A 56 1.46 17.66 -15.29
CA THR A 56 2.16 16.37 -15.11
C THR A 56 3.08 16.35 -13.89
N VAL A 57 3.65 17.50 -13.50
CA VAL A 57 4.58 17.59 -12.36
C VAL A 57 3.86 17.80 -11.03
N LEU A 58 2.85 18.68 -10.98
CA LEU A 58 2.12 19.03 -9.75
C LEU A 58 0.75 18.35 -9.64
N GLY A 59 0.23 17.82 -10.74
CA GLY A 59 -1.08 17.19 -10.79
C GLY A 59 -1.07 15.69 -10.49
N ASP A 60 0.05 15.09 -10.06
CA ASP A 60 0.01 13.76 -9.46
C ASP A 60 -0.37 13.88 -7.97
N PRO A 61 -1.64 13.61 -7.60
CA PRO A 61 -2.09 13.69 -6.22
C PRO A 61 -1.40 12.68 -5.29
N ARG A 62 -0.59 11.76 -5.83
CA ARG A 62 0.15 10.74 -5.07
C ARG A 62 1.64 11.03 -4.94
N ALA A 63 2.18 12.07 -5.59
CA ALA A 63 3.61 12.40 -5.53
C ALA A 63 4.12 12.78 -4.12
N GLY A 64 3.22 13.14 -3.19
CA GLY A 64 3.58 13.53 -1.82
C GLY A 64 3.53 12.40 -0.78
N ALA A 65 3.05 11.20 -1.12
CA ALA A 65 2.87 10.11 -0.16
C ALA A 65 3.88 8.97 -0.45
N PRO A 66 4.80 8.64 0.47
CA PRO A 66 5.65 7.46 0.30
C PRO A 66 4.75 6.22 0.25
N SER A 67 4.71 5.56 -0.90
CA SER A 67 3.95 4.31 -1.09
C SER A 67 4.89 3.20 -1.53
N ALA A 68 4.82 2.06 -0.84
CA ALA A 68 5.51 0.83 -1.20
C ALA A 68 4.47 -0.24 -1.48
N ARG A 69 4.62 -0.95 -2.61
CA ARG A 69 3.77 -2.09 -2.97
C ARG A 69 4.62 -3.34 -2.95
N ALA A 70 4.27 -4.29 -2.08
CA ALA A 70 4.87 -5.62 -2.06
C ALA A 70 3.86 -6.62 -2.65
N ALA A 71 4.29 -7.40 -3.65
CA ALA A 71 3.49 -8.48 -4.20
C ALA A 71 3.60 -9.69 -3.27
N LEU A 72 2.52 -10.03 -2.56
CA LEU A 72 2.44 -11.27 -1.80
C LEU A 72 2.14 -12.41 -2.76
N LYS A 73 3.17 -13.17 -3.14
CA LYS A 73 2.99 -14.41 -3.90
C LYS A 73 2.42 -15.47 -2.96
N ARG A 74 1.11 -15.69 -3.01
CA ARG A 74 0.50 -16.87 -2.40
C ARG A 74 0.87 -18.06 -3.28
N GLU A 75 1.78 -18.89 -2.79
CA GLU A 75 2.08 -20.18 -3.41
C GLU A 75 0.78 -20.99 -3.45
N ALA A 76 0.42 -21.50 -4.63
CA ALA A 76 -0.75 -22.34 -4.75
C ALA A 76 -0.51 -23.59 -3.90
N ALA A 77 -1.35 -23.82 -2.90
CA ALA A 77 -1.30 -25.04 -2.11
C ALA A 77 -1.41 -26.22 -3.08
N ALA A 78 -0.44 -27.13 -3.04
CA ALA A 78 -0.54 -28.38 -3.77
C ALA A 78 -1.87 -29.04 -3.42
N VAL A 79 -2.62 -29.48 -4.42
CA VAL A 79 -3.88 -30.20 -4.21
C VAL A 79 -3.50 -31.52 -3.53
N ALA A 80 -3.68 -31.58 -2.21
CA ALA A 80 -3.52 -32.82 -1.47
C ALA A 80 -4.58 -33.81 -2.00
N PRO A 81 -4.22 -35.10 -2.21
CA PRO A 81 -5.20 -36.12 -2.56
C PRO A 81 -6.30 -36.16 -1.48
N PRO A 82 -7.57 -36.42 -1.87
CA PRO A 82 -8.66 -36.50 -0.90
C PRO A 82 -8.37 -37.61 0.11
N PRO A 83 -8.50 -37.35 1.42
CA PRO A 83 -8.19 -38.34 2.44
C PRO A 83 -9.09 -39.55 2.28
N THR A 84 -8.53 -40.73 2.49
CA THR A 84 -9.31 -41.95 2.59
C THR A 84 -10.23 -41.90 3.81
N GLY A 85 -11.30 -42.70 3.82
CA GLY A 85 -12.28 -42.70 4.92
C GLY A 85 -11.65 -42.90 6.31
N LEU A 86 -10.59 -43.71 6.41
CA LEU A 86 -9.83 -43.87 7.66
C LEU A 86 -9.05 -42.61 8.07
N GLU A 87 -8.47 -41.88 7.11
CA GLU A 87 -7.70 -40.66 7.36
C GLU A 87 -8.57 -39.47 7.79
N ALA A 88 -9.82 -39.42 7.32
CA ALA A 88 -10.79 -38.41 7.73
C ALA A 88 -11.18 -38.56 9.21
N PHE A 89 -11.22 -39.80 9.72
CA PHE A 89 -11.52 -40.10 11.13
C PHE A 89 -10.28 -40.15 12.02
N SER A 90 -9.08 -40.29 11.46
CA SER A 90 -7.83 -40.37 12.23
C SER A 90 -7.12 -39.03 12.44
N VAL A 91 -7.75 -37.90 12.04
CA VAL A 91 -7.31 -36.49 12.22
C VAL A 91 -5.88 -36.38 12.72
N GLY A 92 -4.90 -36.42 11.81
CA GLY A 92 -3.57 -35.78 11.90
C GLY A 92 -2.74 -35.88 13.19
N ALA A 93 -3.12 -36.66 14.19
CA ALA A 93 -2.52 -36.67 15.52
C ALA A 93 -1.21 -37.44 15.57
N TYR A 94 -0.96 -38.28 14.55
CA TYR A 94 0.29 -39.05 14.42
C TYR A 94 1.13 -38.63 13.19
N GLY A 95 0.51 -38.22 12.08
CA GLY A 95 1.26 -37.84 10.86
C GLY A 95 2.06 -36.54 10.98
N SER A 96 1.56 -35.57 11.76
CA SER A 96 2.27 -34.29 11.96
C SER A 96 3.51 -34.40 12.87
N TRP A 97 3.69 -35.55 13.54
CA TRP A 97 4.90 -35.85 14.33
C TRP A 97 5.85 -36.83 13.64
N GLN A 98 5.39 -37.55 12.60
CA GLN A 98 6.16 -38.65 12.01
C GLN A 98 7.14 -38.18 10.92
N ASP A 99 6.87 -37.07 10.24
CA ASP A 99 7.79 -36.48 9.24
C ASP A 99 8.97 -35.70 9.86
N LEU A 100 8.98 -35.49 11.19
CA LEU A 100 10.12 -34.90 11.91
C LEU A 100 11.19 -35.95 12.30
N ALA A 101 10.86 -37.24 12.21
CA ALA A 101 11.77 -38.33 12.53
C ALA A 101 11.82 -39.32 11.37
N GLY A 102 12.28 -38.85 10.20
CA GLY A 102 12.69 -39.73 9.13
C GLY A 102 13.73 -40.74 9.64
N GLU A 103 13.52 -42.01 9.28
CA GLU A 103 14.38 -43.15 9.62
C GLU A 103 15.86 -42.80 9.33
N GLY A 104 16.61 -42.49 10.39
CA GLY A 104 18.06 -42.21 10.33
C GLY A 104 18.53 -40.75 10.38
N GLY A 105 17.68 -39.75 10.63
CA GLY A 105 18.08 -38.34 10.60
C GLY A 105 18.53 -37.77 11.95
N ALA A 106 19.84 -37.79 12.24
CA ALA A 106 20.40 -36.83 13.18
C ALA A 106 20.12 -35.41 12.65
N VAL A 107 19.30 -34.65 13.38
CA VAL A 107 19.04 -33.23 13.09
C VAL A 107 20.36 -32.49 13.25
N ASP A 108 20.89 -31.96 12.14
CA ASP A 108 22.04 -31.06 12.19
C ASP A 108 21.63 -29.80 13.01
N PRO A 109 22.24 -29.57 14.18
CA PRO A 109 21.86 -28.45 15.04
C PRO A 109 22.16 -27.07 14.42
N THR A 110 22.85 -27.04 13.27
CA THR A 110 23.14 -25.81 12.53
C THR A 110 22.05 -25.45 11.49
N LEU A 111 21.13 -26.37 11.19
CA LEU A 111 20.01 -26.18 10.25
C LEU A 111 18.67 -25.87 10.96
N ALA A 112 18.65 -25.80 12.28
CA ALA A 112 17.48 -25.37 13.05
C ALA A 112 17.25 -23.86 12.91
N GLY A 113 16.61 -23.45 11.81
CA GLY A 113 16.01 -22.13 11.70
C GLY A 113 14.97 -21.92 12.80
N GLU A 114 14.78 -20.67 13.25
CA GLU A 114 13.77 -20.30 14.24
C GLU A 114 12.39 -20.86 13.85
N ALA A 115 11.93 -21.88 14.58
CA ALA A 115 10.55 -22.33 14.49
C ALA A 115 9.67 -21.37 15.31
N VAL A 116 8.81 -20.61 14.64
CA VAL A 116 7.79 -19.77 15.29
C VAL A 116 6.53 -20.61 15.50
N ILE A 117 6.27 -21.01 16.74
CA ILE A 117 5.09 -21.79 17.13
C ILE A 117 3.98 -20.82 17.56
N THR A 118 2.87 -20.77 16.83
CA THR A 118 1.68 -20.00 17.25
C THR A 118 0.77 -20.87 18.10
N LEU A 119 0.60 -20.51 19.37
CA LEU A 119 -0.26 -21.18 20.33
C LEU A 119 -1.74 -20.82 20.09
N PRO A 120 -2.70 -21.67 20.50
CA PRO A 120 -4.14 -21.43 20.33
C PRO A 120 -4.67 -20.12 20.95
N ASN A 121 -3.94 -19.57 21.92
CA ASN A 121 -4.22 -18.32 22.60
C ASN A 121 -3.63 -17.07 21.89
N GLY A 122 -2.95 -17.26 20.76
CA GLY A 122 -2.31 -16.21 19.95
C GLY A 122 -0.88 -15.85 20.38
N ALA A 123 -0.31 -16.55 21.36
CA ALA A 123 1.09 -16.36 21.74
C ALA A 123 2.01 -17.04 20.72
N THR A 124 3.12 -16.38 20.35
CA THR A 124 4.16 -17.02 19.54
C THR A 124 5.38 -17.37 20.40
N VAL A 125 5.88 -18.58 20.24
CA VAL A 125 7.14 -19.01 20.86
C VAL A 125 8.16 -19.19 19.74
N SER A 126 9.25 -18.42 19.79
CA SER A 126 10.40 -18.66 18.91
C SER A 126 11.42 -19.52 19.66
N GLY A 127 12.16 -20.36 18.93
CA GLY A 127 13.00 -21.44 19.45
C GLY A 127 14.02 -21.07 20.55
N ASN A 128 14.30 -19.78 20.78
CA ASN A 128 15.31 -19.32 21.74
C ASN A 128 14.79 -18.38 22.85
N GLY A 129 13.49 -18.13 23.02
CA GLY A 129 13.07 -17.20 24.05
C GLY A 129 11.58 -17.00 24.25
N ALA A 130 11.27 -16.58 25.48
CA ALA A 130 9.97 -16.35 26.11
C ALA A 130 8.77 -16.10 25.17
N PRO A 131 7.58 -16.63 25.51
CA PRO A 131 6.38 -16.45 24.70
C PRO A 131 6.14 -14.96 24.42
N VAL A 132 6.22 -14.57 23.15
CA VAL A 132 5.82 -13.24 22.69
C VAL A 132 4.30 -13.28 22.57
N THR A 133 3.64 -13.04 23.70
CA THR A 133 2.22 -12.74 23.69
C THR A 133 2.11 -11.25 23.39
N ALA A 134 1.45 -10.89 22.29
CA ALA A 134 1.06 -9.50 22.06
C ALA A 134 0.33 -9.02 23.34
N PRO A 135 0.77 -7.91 23.98
CA PRO A 135 0.14 -7.45 25.19
C PRO A 135 -1.36 -7.29 24.95
N ARG A 136 -2.19 -8.02 25.72
CA ARG A 136 -3.63 -7.78 25.72
C ARG A 136 -3.87 -6.46 26.43
N VAL A 137 -3.94 -5.39 25.64
CA VAL A 137 -4.34 -4.08 26.14
C VAL A 137 -5.82 -4.17 26.51
N ALA A 138 -6.17 -3.70 27.72
CA ALA A 138 -7.56 -3.65 28.13
C ALA A 138 -8.38 -2.83 27.14
N ALA A 139 -9.57 -3.31 26.79
CA ALA A 139 -10.49 -2.60 25.91
C ALA A 139 -10.78 -1.21 26.47
N SER A 140 -10.70 -0.20 25.60
CA SER A 140 -11.16 1.16 25.88
C SER A 140 -12.41 1.40 25.04
N PRO A 141 -13.61 1.19 25.58
CA PRO A 141 -14.84 1.26 24.82
C PRO A 141 -15.02 2.62 24.16
N LEU A 142 -15.50 2.61 22.91
CA LEU A 142 -15.87 3.81 22.19
C LEU A 142 -17.36 4.13 22.41
N PRO A 143 -17.81 5.36 22.12
CA PRO A 143 -19.21 5.75 22.27
C PRO A 143 -20.14 4.80 21.48
N ALA A 144 -21.28 4.49 22.09
CA ALA A 144 -22.32 3.68 21.46
C ALA A 144 -22.85 4.35 20.20
N THR A 145 -23.28 3.53 19.24
CA THR A 145 -23.85 3.99 17.96
C THR A 145 -25.35 3.72 17.93
N PRO A 146 -26.13 4.47 17.14
CA PRO A 146 -25.77 5.68 16.40
C PRO A 146 -25.64 6.91 17.30
N ILE A 147 -24.64 7.78 17.03
CA ILE A 147 -24.52 9.07 17.72
C ILE A 147 -25.60 10.02 17.16
N ALA A 148 -26.35 10.66 18.07
CA ALA A 148 -27.40 11.60 17.71
C ALA A 148 -26.88 12.75 16.82
N GLY A 149 -27.64 13.07 15.78
CA GLY A 149 -27.31 14.15 14.83
C GLY A 149 -26.32 13.76 13.73
N LEU A 150 -25.76 12.55 13.73
CA LEU A 150 -24.83 12.07 12.68
C LEU A 150 -25.47 11.08 11.70
N SER A 151 -26.78 10.87 11.79
CA SER A 151 -27.56 10.06 10.86
C SER A 151 -28.85 10.75 10.47
N GLN A 152 -29.25 10.61 9.22
CA GLN A 152 -30.56 11.02 8.72
C GLN A 152 -31.28 9.84 8.05
N PRO A 153 -32.62 9.78 8.05
CA PRO A 153 -33.35 8.80 7.28
C PRO A 153 -33.01 8.89 5.78
N GLY A 154 -32.81 7.73 5.14
CA GLY A 154 -32.62 7.62 3.70
C GLY A 154 -33.45 6.47 3.11
N PRO A 155 -33.51 6.34 1.78
CA PRO A 155 -34.35 5.35 1.11
C PRO A 155 -34.05 3.89 1.51
N ASN A 156 -32.79 3.60 1.85
CA ASN A 156 -32.28 2.27 2.15
C ASN A 156 -31.76 2.14 3.59
N GLY A 157 -32.25 2.99 4.51
CA GLY A 157 -31.80 3.05 5.91
C GLY A 157 -31.10 4.36 6.26
N PRO A 158 -30.53 4.46 7.48
CA PRO A 158 -29.88 5.67 7.96
C PRO A 158 -28.63 6.00 7.13
N LEU A 159 -28.52 7.25 6.69
CA LEU A 159 -27.37 7.78 5.98
C LEU A 159 -26.51 8.64 6.93
N PRO A 160 -25.18 8.54 6.84
CA PRO A 160 -24.29 9.43 7.58
C PRO A 160 -24.50 10.87 7.13
N THR A 161 -24.62 11.79 8.08
CA THR A 161 -24.76 13.23 7.82
C THR A 161 -23.86 14.05 8.72
N ILE A 162 -23.57 15.28 8.33
CA ILE A 162 -22.81 16.24 9.13
C ILE A 162 -23.76 16.79 10.20
N ALA A 163 -23.35 16.76 11.47
CA ALA A 163 -24.16 17.26 12.56
C ALA A 163 -24.34 18.80 12.47
N THR A 164 -25.38 19.32 13.14
CA THR A 164 -25.67 20.77 13.18
C THR A 164 -24.54 21.60 13.80
N ASP A 165 -23.68 20.97 14.60
CA ASP A 165 -22.48 21.56 15.21
C ASP A 165 -21.22 21.45 14.31
N GLY A 166 -21.35 20.91 13.10
CA GLY A 166 -20.27 20.75 12.13
C GLY A 166 -19.43 19.48 12.29
N ARG A 167 -19.72 18.61 13.28
CA ARG A 167 -19.00 17.33 13.41
C ARG A 167 -19.32 16.43 12.24
N VAL A 168 -18.28 15.83 11.65
CA VAL A 168 -18.41 14.83 10.58
C VAL A 168 -18.34 13.41 11.18
N PRO A 169 -19.05 12.42 10.60
CA PRO A 169 -19.02 11.03 11.09
C PRO A 169 -17.60 10.46 11.22
N ALA A 170 -16.73 10.75 10.25
CA ALA A 170 -15.33 10.30 10.27
C ALA A 170 -14.52 10.81 11.47
N GLN A 171 -14.89 11.94 12.07
CA GLN A 171 -14.24 12.47 13.28
C GLN A 171 -14.94 11.98 14.54
N ALA A 172 -16.26 11.90 14.54
CA ALA A 172 -17.04 11.54 15.72
C ALA A 172 -16.94 10.05 16.08
N TYR A 173 -16.80 9.17 15.08
CA TYR A 173 -16.61 7.73 15.28
C TYR A 173 -15.13 7.33 15.31
N ALA A 174 -14.20 8.28 15.18
CA ALA A 174 -12.77 7.98 15.20
C ALA A 174 -12.34 7.43 16.57
N ARG A 175 -11.38 6.50 16.57
CA ARG A 175 -10.68 6.13 17.80
C ARG A 175 -9.72 7.25 18.21
N PRO A 176 -9.76 7.72 19.48
CA PRO A 176 -8.79 8.71 19.95
C PRO A 176 -7.36 8.20 19.84
N PHE A 177 -6.47 9.02 19.29
CA PHE A 177 -5.05 8.72 19.18
C PHE A 177 -4.21 9.93 19.59
N ARG A 178 -3.18 9.70 20.41
CA ARG A 178 -2.19 10.73 20.79
C ARG A 178 -0.88 10.45 20.08
N SER A 179 -0.43 11.40 19.26
CA SER A 179 0.86 11.29 18.57
C SER A 179 2.01 11.27 19.56
N ASN A 180 2.96 10.35 19.36
CA ASN A 180 4.20 10.25 20.13
C ASN A 180 5.43 10.68 19.31
N GLY A 181 5.21 11.35 18.16
CA GLY A 181 6.28 11.81 17.27
C GLY A 181 6.89 10.74 16.35
N ARG A 182 6.44 9.47 16.44
CA ARG A 182 6.89 8.38 15.56
C ARG A 182 6.04 8.30 14.28
N PRO A 183 6.54 7.66 13.20
CA PRO A 183 5.73 7.36 12.02
C PRO A 183 4.45 6.61 12.39
N ARG A 184 3.35 6.96 11.72
CA ARG A 184 2.02 6.38 11.97
C ARG A 184 1.71 5.32 10.92
N VAL A 185 1.11 4.22 11.37
CA VAL A 185 0.61 3.13 10.52
C VAL A 185 -0.84 2.88 10.92
N ALA A 186 -1.70 2.62 9.94
CA ALA A 186 -3.06 2.14 10.15
C ALA A 186 -3.19 0.72 9.57
N LEU A 187 -3.85 -0.16 10.31
CA LEU A 187 -4.15 -1.53 9.86
C LEU A 187 -5.66 -1.70 9.83
N ILE A 188 -6.18 -2.11 8.68
CA ILE A 188 -7.61 -2.35 8.46
C ILE A 188 -7.81 -3.81 8.13
N VAL A 189 -8.68 -4.49 8.88
CA VAL A 189 -9.11 -5.86 8.58
C VAL A 189 -10.51 -5.80 8.00
N GLY A 190 -10.66 -6.28 6.76
CA GLY A 190 -11.94 -6.28 6.04
C GLY A 190 -12.65 -7.63 6.02
N GLY A 191 -13.87 -7.63 5.50
CA GLY A 191 -14.66 -8.85 5.32
C GLY A 191 -15.35 -9.33 6.59
N LEU A 192 -15.41 -8.51 7.64
CA LEU A 192 -16.11 -8.85 8.87
C LEU A 192 -17.61 -8.96 8.62
N GLY A 193 -18.24 -9.96 9.25
CA GLY A 193 -19.65 -10.28 9.09
C GLY A 193 -19.95 -11.38 8.07
N LEU A 194 -18.97 -11.85 7.28
CA LEU A 194 -19.14 -13.01 6.39
C LEU A 194 -19.10 -14.35 7.13
N ASN A 195 -18.29 -14.43 8.20
CA ASN A 195 -18.20 -15.61 9.05
C ASN A 195 -18.20 -15.16 10.51
N ALA A 196 -19.19 -15.62 11.27
CA ALA A 196 -19.40 -15.19 12.66
C ALA A 196 -18.22 -15.56 13.58
N VAL A 197 -17.59 -16.72 13.36
CA VAL A 197 -16.48 -17.21 14.18
C VAL A 197 -15.24 -16.35 13.96
N THR A 198 -14.89 -16.07 12.71
CA THR A 198 -13.71 -15.22 12.40
C THR A 198 -13.95 -13.77 12.76
N THR A 199 -15.18 -13.28 12.58
CA THR A 199 -15.59 -11.91 12.97
C THR A 199 -15.46 -11.72 14.48
N ARG A 200 -15.99 -12.65 15.27
CA ARG A 200 -15.84 -12.62 16.73
C ARG A 200 -14.38 -12.70 17.16
N ALA A 201 -13.61 -13.62 16.57
CA ALA A 201 -12.19 -13.75 16.88
C ALA A 201 -11.40 -12.47 16.54
N ALA A 202 -11.73 -11.79 15.44
CA ALA A 202 -11.13 -10.52 15.07
C ALA A 202 -11.43 -9.45 16.14
N ILE A 203 -12.69 -9.32 16.55
CA ILE A 203 -13.11 -8.33 17.55
C ILE A 203 -12.50 -8.60 18.94
N GLU A 204 -12.39 -9.87 19.36
CA GLU A 204 -11.94 -10.21 20.72
C GLU A 204 -10.42 -10.35 20.87
N ARG A 205 -9.70 -10.58 19.77
CA ARG A 205 -8.26 -10.90 19.81
C ARG A 205 -7.38 -9.82 19.22
N LEU A 206 -7.89 -9.01 18.30
CA LEU A 206 -7.09 -7.93 17.74
C LEU A 206 -6.98 -6.79 18.76
N PRO A 207 -5.84 -6.09 18.81
CA PRO A 207 -5.73 -4.85 19.57
C PRO A 207 -6.73 -3.80 19.06
N ALA A 208 -7.25 -2.98 19.97
CA ALA A 208 -8.22 -1.92 19.67
C ALA A 208 -7.70 -0.90 18.62
N GLU A 209 -6.39 -0.82 18.41
CA GLU A 209 -5.74 -0.01 17.37
C GLU A 209 -6.04 -0.48 15.94
N VAL A 210 -6.51 -1.71 15.76
CA VAL A 210 -6.86 -2.25 14.44
C VAL A 210 -8.28 -1.83 14.08
N THR A 211 -8.43 -1.20 12.91
CA THR A 211 -9.73 -0.79 12.36
C THR A 211 -10.43 -1.98 11.71
N LEU A 212 -11.73 -2.11 11.93
CA LEU A 212 -12.53 -3.23 11.45
C LEU A 212 -13.51 -2.79 10.36
N SER A 213 -13.43 -3.39 9.17
CA SER A 213 -14.31 -3.09 8.04
C SER A 213 -15.34 -4.20 7.84
N PHE A 214 -16.59 -3.87 8.08
CA PHE A 214 -17.72 -4.78 7.95
C PHE A 214 -18.31 -4.81 6.54
N VAL A 215 -18.82 -5.97 6.14
CA VAL A 215 -19.60 -6.08 4.90
C VAL A 215 -21.03 -5.54 5.13
N PRO A 216 -21.62 -4.84 4.15
CA PRO A 216 -22.89 -4.12 4.34
C PRO A 216 -24.11 -5.03 4.52
N TYR A 217 -24.01 -6.31 4.11
CA TYR A 217 -25.08 -7.31 4.19
C TYR A 217 -24.80 -8.39 5.24
N ALA A 218 -23.92 -8.11 6.21
CA ALA A 218 -23.66 -9.03 7.30
C ALA A 218 -24.94 -9.29 8.11
N GLU A 219 -25.20 -10.54 8.46
CA GLU A 219 -26.28 -10.88 9.37
C GLU A 219 -25.98 -10.29 10.76
N GLY A 220 -26.95 -9.57 11.33
CA GLY A 220 -26.79 -8.94 12.64
C GLY A 220 -25.70 -7.85 12.69
N LEU A 221 -25.43 -7.16 11.58
CA LEU A 221 -24.37 -6.15 11.44
C LEU A 221 -24.26 -5.18 12.62
N GLN A 222 -25.38 -4.62 13.09
CA GLN A 222 -25.39 -3.67 14.20
C GLN A 222 -24.80 -4.28 15.48
N GLY A 223 -25.10 -5.54 15.78
CA GLY A 223 -24.54 -6.22 16.96
C GLY A 223 -23.03 -6.43 16.86
N TRP A 224 -22.51 -6.68 15.64
CA TRP A 224 -21.06 -6.74 15.42
C TRP A 224 -20.39 -5.38 15.60
N ILE A 225 -21.02 -4.30 15.12
CA ILE A 225 -20.55 -2.92 15.30
C ILE A 225 -20.51 -2.58 16.79
N ASP A 226 -21.59 -2.85 17.52
CA ASP A 226 -21.68 -2.55 18.96
C ASP A 226 -20.61 -3.32 19.76
N LEU A 227 -20.38 -4.59 19.43
CA LEU A 227 -19.33 -5.40 20.05
C LEU A 227 -17.93 -4.86 19.74
N ALA A 228 -17.66 -4.49 18.49
CA ALA A 228 -16.38 -3.92 18.08
C ALA A 228 -16.10 -2.59 18.80
N ARG A 229 -17.10 -1.72 18.92
CA ARG A 229 -16.98 -0.46 19.65
C ARG A 229 -16.80 -0.68 21.15
N ALA A 230 -17.45 -1.69 21.74
CA ALA A 230 -17.22 -2.07 23.12
C ALA A 230 -15.78 -2.55 23.37
N GLN A 231 -15.14 -3.19 22.38
CA GLN A 231 -13.72 -3.55 22.42
C GLN A 231 -12.76 -2.39 22.07
N GLY A 232 -13.30 -1.26 21.59
CA GLY A 232 -12.53 -0.06 21.30
C GLY A 232 -12.02 0.05 19.87
N HIS A 233 -12.52 -0.78 18.96
CA HIS A 233 -12.20 -0.72 17.55
C HIS A 233 -12.94 0.42 16.85
N GLU A 234 -12.25 1.02 15.89
CA GLU A 234 -12.87 1.91 14.89
C GLU A 234 -13.64 1.11 13.84
#